data_AF-A0A5N6DU16-F1
#
_entry.id   AF-A0A5N6DU16-F1
#
_cell.length_a   1.000
_cell.length_b   1.000
_cell.length_c   1.000
_cell.angle_alpha   90.00
_cell.angle_beta   90.00
_cell.angle_gamma   90.00
#
_symmetry.space_group_name_H-M   'P 1'
#
loop_
_entity.id
_entity.type
_entity.pdbx_description
1 polymer ?
#
loop_
_entity_poly.entity_id
_entity_poly.type
_entity_poly.pdbx_seq_one_letter_code
_entity_poly.pdbx_strand_id
1 'polypeptide(L)'
;MDPTSPHWAIRKAPRCLTCGSETRHRRTSRNNPNGNAGRPLYECTNSKCLKFSCFGDMRGVLMENPACNCSSLLHSRLQIAGRDRQYPRALHYTCAVGRCSYFSYLTNERDEKIIYTDPILAPAEMARRGL
;
A
#
# COMPACT_ATOMS: atom_id res chain seq x y z
N MET A 1 1.73 -2.90 16.52
CA MET A 1 2.56 -3.67 15.57
C MET A 1 3.66 -2.76 15.05
N ASP A 2 4.89 -3.26 14.88
CA ASP A 2 5.96 -2.48 14.24
C ASP A 2 5.62 -2.25 12.76
N PRO A 3 5.41 -1.00 12.31
CA PRO A 3 5.02 -0.70 10.93
C PRO A 3 6.11 -1.03 9.90
N THR A 4 7.36 -1.16 10.32
CA THR A 4 8.48 -1.49 9.42
C THR A 4 8.72 -3.00 9.31
N SER A 5 8.09 -3.79 10.17
CA SER A 5 8.18 -5.25 10.16
C SER A 5 7.58 -5.84 8.88
N PRO A 6 8.07 -7.02 8.42
CA PRO A 6 7.44 -7.74 7.32
C PRO A 6 5.96 -8.00 7.58
N HIS A 7 5.15 -7.94 6.52
CA HIS A 7 3.72 -8.16 6.64
C HIS A 7 3.44 -9.59 7.09
N TRP A 8 2.91 -9.77 8.31
CA TRP A 8 2.77 -11.08 8.92
C TRP A 8 1.83 -12.03 8.16
N ALA A 9 0.79 -11.50 7.50
CA ALA A 9 -0.14 -12.29 6.70
C ALA A 9 0.41 -12.70 5.31
N ILE A 10 1.48 -12.04 4.81
CA ILE A 10 2.08 -12.40 3.52
C ILE A 10 3.05 -13.56 3.76
N ARG A 11 2.51 -14.78 3.79
CA ARG A 11 3.29 -16.02 3.91
C ARG A 11 3.90 -16.49 2.58
N LYS A 12 3.26 -16.12 1.47
CA LYS A 12 3.69 -16.42 0.09
C LYS A 12 3.48 -15.17 -0.75
N ALA A 13 4.43 -14.88 -1.65
CA ALA A 13 4.32 -13.78 -2.59
C ALA A 13 2.99 -13.86 -3.37
N PRO A 14 2.21 -12.76 -3.46
CA PRO A 14 0.95 -12.77 -4.19
C PRO A 14 1.19 -12.97 -5.69
N ARG A 15 0.20 -13.51 -6.40
CA ARG A 15 0.19 -13.49 -7.88
C ARG A 15 -0.23 -12.10 -8.34
N CYS A 16 0.29 -11.67 -9.50
CA CYS A 16 -0.09 -10.39 -10.08
C CYS A 16 -1.59 -10.39 -10.43
N LEU A 17 -2.35 -9.43 -9.91
CA LEU A 17 -3.80 -9.33 -10.17
C LEU A 17 -4.14 -9.01 -11.63
N THR A 18 -3.20 -8.46 -12.40
CA THR A 18 -3.44 -8.13 -13.82
C THR A 18 -3.22 -9.31 -14.75
N CYS A 19 -2.21 -10.15 -14.52
CA CYS A 19 -1.83 -11.20 -15.48
C CYS A 19 -1.62 -12.61 -14.86
N GLY A 20 -1.82 -12.77 -13.55
CA GLY A 20 -1.67 -14.05 -12.85
C GLY A 20 -0.22 -14.54 -12.68
N SER A 21 0.78 -13.85 -13.26
CA SER A 21 2.19 -14.23 -13.13
C SER A 21 2.72 -14.07 -11.70
N GLU A 22 3.88 -14.67 -11.43
CA GLU A 22 4.57 -14.53 -10.14
C GLU A 22 4.96 -13.09 -9.85
N THR A 23 5.08 -12.78 -8.57
CA THR A 23 5.70 -11.53 -8.13
C THR A 23 7.00 -11.85 -7.41
N ARG A 24 7.95 -10.92 -7.51
CA ARG A 24 9.23 -10.98 -6.80
C ARG A 24 9.27 -9.89 -5.73
N HIS A 25 9.94 -10.20 -4.63
CA HIS A 25 10.21 -9.24 -3.58
C HIS A 25 11.31 -8.26 -4.02
N ARG A 26 11.06 -6.96 -3.85
CA ARG A 26 11.99 -5.86 -4.14
C ARG A 26 11.93 -4.83 -3.02
N ARG A 27 12.77 -3.81 -3.12
CA ARG A 27 12.66 -2.58 -2.32
C ARG A 27 12.48 -1.40 -3.26
N THR A 28 11.70 -0.41 -2.83
CA THR A 28 11.66 0.89 -3.50
C THR A 28 13.04 1.55 -3.45
N SER A 29 13.28 2.47 -4.39
CA SER A 29 14.48 3.30 -4.37
C SER A 29 14.62 4.07 -3.05
N ARG A 30 15.86 4.27 -2.60
CA ARG A 30 16.19 5.11 -1.43
C ARG A 30 15.77 6.57 -1.61
N ASN A 31 15.63 7.01 -2.86
CA ASN A 31 15.26 8.39 -3.21
C ASN A 31 13.79 8.49 -3.68
N ASN A 32 12.92 7.56 -3.27
CA ASN A 32 11.52 7.60 -3.69
C ASN A 32 10.82 8.85 -3.12
N PRO A 33 10.35 9.78 -3.99
CA PRO A 33 9.84 11.08 -3.54
C PRO A 33 8.45 11.01 -2.91
N ASN A 34 7.78 9.86 -2.97
CA ASN A 34 6.43 9.65 -2.45
C ASN A 34 6.44 9.15 -1.00
N GLY A 35 7.56 9.28 -0.28
CA GLY A 35 7.68 8.87 1.13
C GLY A 35 7.76 7.35 1.32
N ASN A 36 7.89 6.60 0.24
CA ASN A 36 7.95 5.14 0.25
C ASN A 36 9.38 4.60 0.21
N ALA A 37 10.40 5.43 0.41
CA ALA A 37 11.79 5.04 0.23
C ALA A 37 12.19 3.83 1.10
N GLY A 38 12.89 2.87 0.49
CA GLY A 38 13.39 1.64 1.13
C GLY A 38 12.35 0.58 1.49
N ARG A 39 11.04 0.84 1.29
CA ARG A 39 9.96 -0.09 1.62
C ARG A 39 10.04 -1.37 0.80
N PRO A 40 9.85 -2.56 1.43
CA PRO A 40 9.69 -3.81 0.70
C PRO A 40 8.40 -3.81 -0.13
N LEU A 41 8.45 -4.38 -1.33
CA LEU A 41 7.30 -4.49 -2.23
C LEU A 41 7.33 -5.79 -3.05
N TYR A 42 6.18 -6.16 -3.59
CA TYR A 42 6.02 -7.22 -4.57
C TYR A 42 5.69 -6.64 -5.94
N GLU A 43 6.46 -7.03 -6.96
CA GLU A 43 6.33 -6.58 -8.34
C GLU A 43 6.21 -7.80 -9.27
N CYS A 44 5.34 -7.71 -10.27
CA CYS A 44 5.16 -8.76 -11.27
C CYS A 44 6.46 -9.07 -12.03
N THR A 45 6.79 -10.35 -12.19
CA THR A 45 7.99 -10.81 -12.92
C THR A 45 7.82 -10.82 -14.43
N ASN A 46 6.58 -10.84 -14.93
CA ASN A 46 6.29 -10.76 -16.36
C ASN A 46 6.72 -9.40 -16.93
N SER A 47 7.67 -9.42 -17.86
CA SER A 47 8.28 -8.24 -18.49
C SER A 47 7.29 -7.36 -19.25
N LYS A 48 6.16 -7.91 -19.72
CA LYS A 48 5.10 -7.15 -20.38
C LYS A 48 4.13 -6.47 -19.39
N CYS A 49 4.19 -6.84 -18.11
CA CYS A 49 3.30 -6.31 -17.07
C CYS A 49 4.06 -5.41 -16.09
N LEU A 50 5.08 -5.94 -15.41
CA LEU A 50 5.93 -5.25 -14.41
C LEU A 50 5.17 -4.40 -13.38
N LYS A 51 3.88 -4.69 -13.15
CA LYS A 51 3.05 -3.90 -12.25
C LYS A 51 3.40 -4.19 -10.79
N PHE A 52 3.33 -3.14 -9.99
CA PHE A 52 3.29 -3.22 -8.53
C PHE A 52 2.08 -4.04 -8.08
N SER A 53 2.28 -4.93 -7.09
CA SER A 53 1.24 -5.75 -6.50
C SER A 53 0.82 -5.22 -5.12
N CYS A 54 1.75 -5.17 -4.17
CA CYS A 54 1.53 -4.61 -2.82
C CYS A 54 2.85 -4.33 -2.11
N PHE A 55 2.80 -3.58 -1.01
CA PHE A 55 3.94 -3.45 -0.09
C PHE A 55 4.06 -4.70 0.80
N GLY A 56 5.29 -5.02 1.20
CA GLY A 56 5.63 -6.21 1.98
C GLY A 56 5.82 -5.96 3.48
N ASP A 57 5.53 -4.75 3.97
CA ASP A 57 5.67 -4.34 5.38
C ASP A 57 4.29 -4.13 6.05
N MET A 58 4.27 -3.79 7.33
CA MET A 58 3.03 -3.49 8.07
C MET A 58 2.59 -2.02 8.04
N ARG A 59 3.33 -1.13 7.37
CA ARG A 59 3.10 0.33 7.41
C ARG A 59 1.75 0.71 6.77
N GLY A 60 0.88 1.30 7.57
CA GLY A 60 -0.49 1.66 7.19
C GLY A 60 -1.50 0.52 7.22
N VAL A 61 -1.12 -0.63 7.77
CA VAL A 61 -2.06 -1.74 8.06
C VAL A 61 -2.47 -1.61 9.53
N LEU A 62 -3.66 -1.07 9.75
CA LEU A 62 -4.22 -0.79 11.07
C LEU A 62 -5.52 -1.59 11.26
N MET A 63 -5.87 -1.90 12.51
CA MET A 63 -7.06 -2.71 12.82
C MET A 63 -8.37 -1.97 12.55
N GLU A 64 -8.31 -0.64 12.57
CA GLU A 64 -9.41 0.28 12.32
C GLU A 64 -9.68 0.48 10.83
N ASN A 65 -8.76 0.01 9.96
CA ASN A 65 -8.95 0.09 8.53
C ASN A 65 -10.15 -0.79 8.09
N PRO A 66 -10.90 -0.39 7.06
CA PRO A 66 -11.98 -1.20 6.53
C PRO A 66 -11.47 -2.55 6.01
N ALA A 67 -12.31 -3.57 6.07
CA ALA A 67 -12.02 -4.86 5.49
C ALA A 67 -11.83 -4.74 3.97
N CYS A 68 -10.89 -5.50 3.41
CA CYS A 68 -10.80 -5.71 1.97
C CYS A 68 -11.60 -6.96 1.56
N ASN A 69 -11.69 -7.23 0.26
CA ASN A 69 -12.45 -8.37 -0.27
C ASN A 69 -11.73 -9.73 -0.14
N CYS A 70 -10.65 -9.80 0.64
CA CYS A 70 -10.03 -11.07 0.98
C CYS A 70 -10.86 -11.72 2.09
N SER A 71 -11.53 -12.83 1.76
CA SER A 71 -12.18 -13.66 2.78
C SER A 71 -11.18 -13.94 3.90
N SER A 72 -11.63 -13.76 5.14
CA SER A 72 -10.91 -14.09 6.38
C SER A 72 -9.92 -13.06 6.94
N LEU A 73 -9.60 -11.95 6.25
CA LEU A 73 -8.51 -11.06 6.70
C LEU A 73 -8.85 -9.56 6.60
N LEU A 74 -8.86 -8.87 7.74
CA LEU A 74 -9.01 -7.41 7.88
C LEU A 74 -7.69 -6.69 7.56
N HIS A 75 -7.26 -6.72 6.30
CA HIS A 75 -5.95 -6.16 5.91
C HIS A 75 -6.08 -5.20 4.74
N SER A 76 -6.83 -4.12 4.89
CA SER A 76 -6.58 -2.99 4.00
C SER A 76 -5.43 -2.14 4.54
N ARG A 77 -4.74 -1.43 3.63
CA ARG A 77 -3.62 -0.55 3.92
C ARG A 77 -3.99 0.86 3.54
N LEU A 78 -3.85 1.79 4.47
CA LEU A 78 -3.94 3.21 4.21
C LEU A 78 -2.67 3.70 3.49
N GLN A 79 -2.84 4.49 2.45
CA GLN A 79 -1.76 4.99 1.61
C GLN A 79 -2.06 6.41 1.12
N ILE A 80 -0.99 7.14 0.78
CA ILE A 80 -1.06 8.44 0.12
C ILE A 80 -0.98 8.22 -1.39
N ALA A 81 -1.94 8.77 -2.14
CA ALA A 81 -1.91 8.74 -3.59
C ALA A 81 -0.72 9.52 -4.16
N GLY A 82 -0.16 9.01 -5.27
CA GLY A 82 0.90 9.69 -6.02
C GLY A 82 0.46 11.08 -6.52
N ARG A 83 1.45 11.91 -6.85
CA ARG A 83 1.20 13.28 -7.36
C ARG A 83 0.56 13.31 -8.75
N ASP A 84 0.65 12.21 -9.48
CA ASP A 84 0.18 11.98 -10.85
C ASP A 84 -1.26 11.42 -10.92
N ARG A 85 -1.96 11.34 -9.79
CA ARG A 85 -3.32 10.77 -9.72
C ARG A 85 -4.38 11.86 -9.89
N GLN A 86 -5.59 11.44 -10.27
CA GLN A 86 -6.76 12.32 -10.39
C GLN A 86 -7.00 13.16 -9.12
N TYR A 87 -6.76 12.55 -7.94
CA TYR A 87 -6.76 13.22 -6.65
C TYR A 87 -5.38 13.08 -6.01
N PRO A 88 -4.44 14.00 -6.30
CA PRO A 88 -3.08 13.96 -5.77
C PRO A 88 -3.09 13.96 -4.25
N ARG A 89 -2.27 13.10 -3.63
CA ARG A 89 -2.11 13.00 -2.17
C ARG A 89 -3.38 12.58 -1.39
N ALA A 90 -4.44 12.16 -2.08
CA ALA A 90 -5.62 11.61 -1.43
C ALA A 90 -5.26 10.34 -0.63
N LEU A 91 -5.79 10.26 0.59
CA LEU A 91 -5.71 9.07 1.41
C LEU A 91 -6.67 8.01 0.87
N HIS A 92 -6.17 6.78 0.73
CA HIS A 92 -6.95 5.68 0.20
C HIS A 92 -6.51 4.35 0.81
N TYR A 93 -7.46 3.42 0.88
CA TYR A 93 -7.27 2.05 1.32
C TYR A 93 -7.08 1.14 0.11
N THR A 94 -6.12 0.23 0.19
CA THR A 94 -5.93 -0.87 -0.78
C THR A 94 -5.82 -2.21 -0.07
N CYS A 95 -5.95 -3.33 -0.78
CA CYS A 95 -5.62 -4.64 -0.21
C CYS A 95 -4.15 -4.71 0.22
N ALA A 96 -3.88 -4.86 1.53
CA ALA A 96 -2.52 -4.83 2.07
C ALA A 96 -1.65 -6.00 1.60
N VAL A 97 -2.28 -7.12 1.24
CA VAL A 97 -1.63 -8.37 0.81
C VAL A 97 -1.67 -8.59 -0.71
N GLY A 98 -2.24 -7.65 -1.47
CA GLY A 98 -2.25 -7.70 -2.95
C GLY A 98 -3.02 -8.88 -3.55
N ARG A 99 -4.01 -9.44 -2.85
CA ARG A 99 -4.79 -10.61 -3.29
C ARG A 99 -6.14 -10.28 -3.94
N CYS A 100 -6.64 -9.07 -3.74
CA CYS A 100 -7.87 -8.59 -4.37
C CYS A 100 -7.69 -7.13 -4.83
N SER A 101 -8.60 -6.67 -5.68
CA SER A 101 -8.62 -5.32 -6.24
C SER A 101 -9.28 -4.27 -5.33
N TYR A 102 -9.43 -4.55 -4.02
CA TYR A 102 -10.06 -3.62 -3.08
C TYR A 102 -9.37 -2.26 -3.12
N PHE A 103 -10.19 -1.22 -3.29
CA PHE A 103 -9.78 0.18 -3.32
C PHE A 103 -10.93 1.02 -2.77
N SER A 104 -10.64 1.96 -1.86
CA SER A 104 -11.58 2.98 -1.42
C SER A 104 -10.83 4.24 -1.02
N TYR A 105 -11.41 5.42 -1.27
CA TYR A 105 -10.87 6.65 -0.69
C TYR A 105 -11.24 6.73 0.79
N LEU A 106 -10.36 7.33 1.60
CA LEU A 106 -10.76 7.81 2.92
C LEU A 106 -11.55 9.11 2.74
N THR A 107 -12.77 9.14 3.24
CA THR A 107 -13.67 10.29 3.18
C THR A 107 -14.04 10.81 4.56
N ASN A 108 -14.47 12.07 4.65
CA ASN A 108 -15.11 12.62 5.85
C ASN A 108 -16.62 12.32 5.86
N GLU A 109 -17.34 12.88 6.84
CA GLU A 109 -18.80 12.75 7.00
C GLU A 109 -19.63 13.31 5.84
N ARG A 110 -19.02 14.08 4.93
CA ARG A 110 -19.65 14.67 3.75
C ARG A 110 -19.27 13.94 2.45
N ASP A 111 -18.66 12.76 2.55
CA ASP A 111 -18.11 12.00 1.43
C ASP A 111 -16.99 12.72 0.66
N GLU A 112 -16.37 13.73 1.27
CA GLU A 112 -15.24 14.44 0.68
C GLU A 112 -13.95 13.67 0.91
N LYS A 113 -13.13 13.51 -0.13
CA LYS A 113 -11.86 12.77 -0.06
C LYS A 113 -10.86 13.52 0.81
N ILE A 114 -10.30 12.84 1.82
CA ILE A 114 -9.26 13.41 2.66
C ILE A 114 -7.94 13.52 1.88
N ILE A 115 -7.39 14.72 1.81
CA ILE A 115 -6.09 14.99 1.20
C ILE A 115 -5.03 15.13 2.30
N TYR A 116 -3.95 14.36 2.20
CA TYR A 116 -2.81 14.52 3.11
C TYR A 116 -2.10 15.84 2.79
N THR A 117 -2.01 16.78 3.72
CA THR A 117 -1.46 18.13 3.50
C THR A 117 -0.04 18.33 4.03
N ASP A 118 0.33 17.62 5.09
CA ASP A 118 1.65 17.69 5.75
C ASP A 118 2.83 17.36 4.81
N PRO A 119 4.06 17.81 5.09
CA PRO A 119 5.23 17.38 4.33
C PRO A 119 5.35 15.84 4.27
N ILE A 120 5.94 15.34 3.18
CA ILE A 120 6.37 13.95 3.11
C ILE A 120 7.64 13.82 3.95
N LEU A 121 7.52 13.12 5.08
CA LEU A 121 8.60 12.96 6.06
C LEU A 121 9.48 11.76 5.74
N ALA A 122 10.54 11.57 6.53
CA ALA A 122 11.40 10.40 6.43
C ALA A 122 10.58 9.09 6.58
N PRO A 123 10.99 7.97 5.94
CA PRO A 123 10.19 6.74 5.95
C PRO A 123 9.79 6.21 7.33
N ALA A 124 10.69 6.33 8.32
CA ALA A 124 10.40 5.93 9.70
C ALA A 124 9.32 6.80 10.35
N GLU A 125 9.33 8.11 10.07
CA GLU A 125 8.34 9.03 10.60
C GLU A 125 6.97 8.82 9.95
N MET A 126 6.96 8.63 8.63
CA MET A 126 5.74 8.24 7.93
C MET A 126 5.17 6.94 8.52
N ALA A 127 6.03 5.93 8.74
CA ALA A 127 5.65 4.66 9.35
C ALA A 127 5.00 4.83 10.73
N ARG A 128 5.54 5.72 11.59
CA ARG A 128 4.94 6.04 12.90
C ARG A 128 3.53 6.62 12.79
N ARG A 129 3.23 7.34 11.70
CA ARG A 129 1.90 7.89 11.41
C ARG A 129 0.97 6.89 10.72
N GLY A 130 1.42 5.66 10.47
CA GLY A 130 0.64 4.68 9.71
C GLY A 130 0.47 5.04 8.23
N LEU A 131 1.36 5.85 7.66
CA LEU A 131 1.32 6.28 6.26
C LEU A 131 2.63 5.96 5.59
#